data_AF-A0A370NMQ2-F1
#
_entry.id   AF-A0A370NMQ2-F1
#
_cell.length_a   1.000
_cell.length_b   1.000
_cell.length_c   1.000
_cell.angle_alpha   90.00
_cell.angle_beta   90.00
_cell.angle_gamma   90.00
#
_symmetry.space_group_name_H-M   'P 1'
#
loop_
_entity.id
_entity.type
_entity.pdbx_description
1 polymer ?
#
loop_
_entity_poly.entity_id
_entity_poly.type
_entity_poly.pdbx_seq_one_letter_code
_entity_poly.pdbx_strand_id
1 'polypeptide(L)'
;MSPALPVGLVLDPQTGVITGTPTAVTASAVYTITGSNSADSVETQLTIEVAPQIEPPTSLAYLDPNPVYIVGLPIVDNEPQSSGGDITQFSVSPRLPTGLSINAQTGEISGTPTTAAAPTAYTITGSNSAGSVTAQVIIDVDNAVIGEWLPADAMNQGRSRHAATLLAGGQVLVAGGYKNGDALSSAELYDPASDSWSTTSGLAQARYYQTATLFARWPGARGRWIRQQCNLAVFGRAVRPDHGYMVGHRQHESGA
;
A
#
# COMPACT_ATOMS: atom_id res chain seq x y z
N MET A 1 -1.02 -11.04 58.09
CA MET A 1 -1.74 -11.17 56.79
C MET A 1 -1.06 -12.28 55.99
N SER A 2 -1.83 -13.12 55.31
CA SER A 2 -1.31 -14.21 54.46
C SER A 2 -2.18 -14.37 53.20
N PRO A 3 -1.59 -14.49 51.99
CA PRO A 3 -0.16 -14.48 51.69
C PRO A 3 0.48 -13.07 51.87
N ALA A 4 1.78 -12.94 51.60
CA ALA A 4 2.47 -11.65 51.65
C ALA A 4 1.88 -10.68 50.61
N LEU A 5 1.72 -9.41 50.99
CA LEU A 5 1.21 -8.35 50.11
C LEU A 5 2.09 -8.20 48.84
N PRO A 6 1.51 -7.74 47.72
CA PRO A 6 2.28 -7.34 46.54
C PRO A 6 3.41 -6.37 46.90
N VAL A 7 4.57 -6.53 46.25
CA VAL A 7 5.76 -5.70 46.52
C VAL A 7 5.40 -4.22 46.36
N GLY A 8 5.76 -3.41 47.37
CA GLY A 8 5.46 -1.98 47.43
C GLY A 8 4.23 -1.63 48.27
N LEU A 9 3.42 -2.62 48.68
CA LEU A 9 2.35 -2.45 49.66
C LEU A 9 2.80 -2.93 51.05
N VAL A 10 2.38 -2.21 52.09
CA VAL A 10 2.73 -2.48 53.49
C VAL A 10 1.49 -2.35 54.36
N LEU A 11 1.23 -3.35 55.21
CA LEU A 11 0.22 -3.30 56.26
C LEU A 11 0.84 -2.75 57.56
N ASP A 12 0.26 -1.68 58.10
CA ASP A 12 0.56 -1.24 59.46
C ASP A 12 -0.12 -2.18 60.48
N PRO A 13 0.64 -2.92 61.31
CA PRO A 13 0.08 -3.90 62.24
C PRO A 13 -0.68 -3.27 63.42
N GLN A 14 -0.52 -1.98 63.70
CA GLN A 14 -1.21 -1.29 64.80
C GLN A 14 -2.53 -0.67 64.36
N THR A 15 -2.56 -0.11 63.15
CA THR A 15 -3.74 0.61 62.64
C THR A 15 -4.56 -0.23 61.66
N GLY A 16 -4.00 -1.30 61.10
CA GLY A 16 -4.62 -2.11 60.06
C GLY A 16 -4.64 -1.45 58.68
N VAL A 17 -4.02 -0.27 58.52
CA VAL A 17 -4.00 0.47 57.25
C VAL A 17 -2.97 -0.15 56.30
N ILE A 18 -3.37 -0.39 55.06
CA ILE A 18 -2.45 -0.77 53.97
C ILE A 18 -2.04 0.49 53.22
N THR A 19 -0.74 0.73 53.07
CA THR A 19 -0.17 1.89 52.35
C THR A 19 0.90 1.46 51.34
N GLY A 20 1.34 2.39 50.48
CA GLY A 20 2.42 2.19 49.52
C GLY A 20 1.97 2.23 48.06
N THR A 21 2.90 1.96 47.15
CA THR A 21 2.66 1.93 45.70
C THR A 21 3.17 0.59 45.18
N PRO A 22 2.29 -0.30 44.68
CA PRO A 22 2.72 -1.59 44.18
C PRO A 22 3.58 -1.43 42.92
N THR A 23 4.66 -2.22 42.80
CA THR A 23 5.64 -2.08 41.70
C THR A 23 5.64 -3.26 40.72
N ALA A 24 4.82 -4.28 40.96
CA ALA A 24 4.73 -5.47 40.12
C ALA A 24 3.28 -5.91 39.97
N VAL A 25 2.94 -6.37 38.76
CA VAL A 25 1.63 -6.95 38.44
C VAL A 25 1.46 -8.25 39.20
N THR A 26 0.30 -8.40 39.84
CA THR A 26 -0.07 -9.62 40.56
C THR A 26 -1.51 -9.96 40.25
N ALA A 27 -1.77 -11.22 39.86
CA ALA A 27 -3.12 -11.71 39.67
C ALA A 27 -3.96 -11.57 40.94
N SER A 28 -5.28 -11.48 40.77
CA SER A 28 -6.23 -11.41 41.87
C SER A 28 -6.01 -12.55 42.88
N ALA A 29 -5.77 -12.20 44.14
CA ALA A 29 -5.53 -13.15 45.22
C ALA A 29 -6.32 -12.76 46.48
N VAL A 30 -6.71 -13.78 47.26
CA VAL A 30 -7.40 -13.61 48.55
C VAL A 30 -6.35 -13.56 49.67
N TYR A 31 -6.43 -12.52 50.48
CA TYR A 31 -5.55 -12.25 51.60
C TYR A 31 -6.33 -12.35 52.90
N THR A 32 -5.92 -13.25 53.79
CA THR A 32 -6.46 -13.34 55.15
C THR A 32 -5.74 -12.35 56.06
N ILE A 33 -6.51 -11.48 56.70
CA ILE A 33 -6.07 -10.50 57.69
C ILE A 33 -6.50 -10.99 59.07
N THR A 34 -5.53 -11.24 59.94
CA THR A 34 -5.77 -11.67 61.33
C THR A 34 -5.52 -10.47 62.26
N GLY A 35 -6.55 -10.06 62.99
CA GLY A 35 -6.43 -9.11 64.10
C GLY A 35 -6.49 -9.88 65.42
N SER A 36 -5.51 -9.71 66.30
CA SER A 36 -5.44 -10.43 67.57
C SER A 36 -5.13 -9.52 68.74
N ASN A 37 -5.54 -9.96 69.93
CA ASN A 37 -5.12 -9.41 71.21
C ASN A 37 -4.63 -10.54 72.12
N SER A 38 -4.37 -10.26 73.39
CA SER A 38 -3.89 -11.27 74.35
C SER A 38 -4.90 -12.37 74.69
N ALA A 39 -6.17 -12.22 74.30
CA ALA A 39 -7.25 -13.16 74.62
C ALA A 39 -7.69 -13.98 73.40
N ASP A 40 -7.76 -13.39 72.21
CA ASP A 40 -8.30 -14.05 71.02
C ASP A 40 -7.83 -13.38 69.70
N SER A 41 -8.20 -13.98 68.58
CA SER A 41 -8.01 -13.46 67.23
C SER A 41 -9.27 -13.56 66.39
N VAL A 42 -9.48 -12.58 65.51
CA VAL A 42 -10.51 -12.62 64.47
C VAL A 42 -9.85 -12.48 63.10
N GLU A 43 -10.42 -13.14 62.10
CA GLU A 43 -9.94 -13.09 60.73
C GLU A 43 -10.97 -12.46 59.79
N THR A 44 -10.47 -11.79 58.77
CA THR A 44 -11.27 -11.35 57.62
C THR A 44 -10.48 -11.56 56.33
N GLN A 45 -11.16 -11.54 55.20
CA GLN A 45 -10.55 -11.73 53.89
C GLN A 45 -10.68 -10.48 53.03
N LEU A 46 -9.61 -10.17 52.30
CA LEU A 46 -9.52 -9.06 51.35
C LEU A 46 -8.99 -9.61 50.03
N THR A 47 -9.63 -9.30 48.91
CA THR A 47 -9.10 -9.61 47.58
C THR A 47 -8.30 -8.43 47.07
N ILE A 48 -7.05 -8.66 46.65
CA ILE A 48 -6.19 -7.64 46.05
C ILE A 48 -5.71 -8.15 44.69
N GLU A 49 -5.76 -7.27 43.70
CA GLU A 49 -5.17 -7.45 42.37
C GLU A 49 -4.34 -6.19 42.06
N VAL A 50 -3.15 -6.39 41.47
CA VAL A 50 -2.36 -5.29 40.90
C VAL A 50 -2.36 -5.49 39.39
N ALA A 51 -3.20 -4.74 38.70
CA ALA A 51 -3.30 -4.80 37.24
C ALA A 51 -2.06 -4.17 36.57
N PRO A 52 -1.70 -4.59 35.35
CA PRO A 52 -0.71 -3.89 34.55
C PRO A 52 -1.12 -2.44 34.31
N GLN A 53 -0.16 -1.53 34.40
CA GLN A 53 -0.34 -0.17 33.93
C GLN A 53 -0.48 -0.19 32.42
N ILE A 54 -1.56 0.41 31.91
CA ILE A 54 -1.77 0.57 30.47
C ILE A 54 -0.99 1.81 30.04
N GLU A 55 -0.07 1.65 29.10
CA GLU A 55 0.68 2.77 28.52
C GLU A 55 -0.15 3.43 27.40
N PRO A 56 -0.11 4.75 27.25
CA PRO A 56 -0.75 5.41 26.13
C PRO A 56 0.00 5.14 24.81
N PRO A 57 -0.69 5.17 23.65
CA PRO A 57 -0.01 5.18 22.35
C PRO A 57 0.85 6.43 22.20
N THR A 58 2.05 6.31 21.62
CA THR A 58 3.01 7.42 21.51
C THR A 58 3.16 7.97 20.10
N SER A 59 2.90 7.16 19.07
CA SER A 59 2.92 7.62 17.68
C SER A 59 1.89 6.88 16.83
N LEU A 60 1.40 7.55 15.79
CA LEU A 60 0.59 6.98 14.72
C LEU A 60 0.96 7.66 13.40
N ALA A 61 1.15 6.87 12.35
CA ALA A 61 1.38 7.31 10.98
C ALA A 61 0.69 6.33 10.00
N TYR A 62 0.53 6.73 8.75
CA TYR A 62 0.07 5.86 7.66
C TYR A 62 1.16 5.73 6.60
N LEU A 63 1.18 4.57 5.91
CA LEU A 63 2.16 4.29 4.87
C LEU A 63 2.10 5.31 3.72
N ASP A 64 0.89 5.71 3.33
CA ASP A 64 0.66 6.82 2.41
C ASP A 64 -0.11 7.95 3.10
N PRO A 65 0.57 9.05 3.49
CA PRO A 65 -0.10 10.18 4.13
C PRO A 65 -0.84 11.10 3.15
N ASN A 66 -0.61 10.99 1.83
CA ASN A 66 -1.27 11.85 0.84
C ASN A 66 -1.73 11.05 -0.41
N PRO A 67 -2.58 10.02 -0.25
CA PRO A 67 -2.97 9.17 -1.36
C PRO A 67 -3.91 9.89 -2.33
N VAL A 68 -3.76 9.57 -3.61
CA VAL A 68 -4.73 9.89 -4.66
C VAL A 68 -5.42 8.59 -5.07
N TYR A 69 -6.72 8.51 -4.83
CA TYR A 69 -7.56 7.37 -5.21
C TYR A 69 -8.43 7.71 -6.41
N ILE A 70 -8.87 6.67 -7.12
CA ILE A 70 -9.65 6.81 -8.34
C ILE A 70 -11.04 6.19 -8.13
N VAL A 71 -12.09 6.96 -8.44
CA VAL A 71 -13.49 6.51 -8.34
C VAL A 71 -13.69 5.18 -9.09
N GLY A 72 -14.29 4.20 -8.40
CA GLY A 72 -14.63 2.90 -8.96
C GLY A 72 -13.50 1.87 -8.95
N LEU A 73 -12.28 2.24 -8.55
CA LEU A 73 -11.16 1.30 -8.40
C LEU A 73 -10.94 0.94 -6.92
N PRO A 74 -10.81 -0.36 -6.58
CA PRO A 74 -10.44 -0.75 -5.23
C PRO A 74 -9.06 -0.20 -4.89
N ILE A 75 -8.91 0.36 -3.69
CA ILE A 75 -7.62 0.87 -3.24
C ILE A 75 -6.69 -0.27 -2.84
N VAL A 76 -5.39 0.01 -2.83
CA VAL A 76 -4.47 -0.75 -1.97
C VAL A 76 -4.68 -0.24 -0.56
N ASP A 77 -4.98 -1.15 0.36
CA ASP A 77 -5.31 -0.79 1.74
C ASP A 77 -4.16 -0.02 2.39
N ASN A 78 -4.51 1.10 3.04
CA ASN A 78 -3.53 1.98 3.68
C ASN A 78 -3.44 1.61 5.16
N GLU A 79 -2.33 0.98 5.52
CA GLU A 79 -2.09 0.44 6.85
C GLU A 79 -1.45 1.48 7.79
N PRO A 80 -1.82 1.50 9.07
CA PRO A 80 -1.19 2.36 10.07
C PRO A 80 0.12 1.76 10.59
N GLN A 81 1.00 2.63 11.06
CA GLN A 81 2.18 2.30 11.85
C GLN A 81 2.11 3.04 13.19
N SER A 82 2.16 2.30 14.30
CA SER A 82 2.05 2.85 15.65
C SER A 82 3.17 2.38 16.57
N SER A 83 3.43 3.15 17.63
CA SER A 83 4.33 2.79 18.72
C SER A 83 3.75 3.22 20.07
N GLY A 84 4.34 2.73 21.16
CA GLY A 84 3.86 2.97 22.53
C GLY A 84 2.95 1.85 23.01
N GLY A 85 1.94 2.20 23.80
CA GLY A 85 0.90 1.22 24.17
C GLY A 85 0.03 0.81 22.99
N ASP A 86 -0.50 -0.41 23.06
CA ASP A 86 -1.38 -0.96 22.03
C ASP A 86 -2.61 -0.06 21.83
N ILE A 87 -2.92 0.24 20.57
CA ILE A 87 -4.16 0.91 20.19
C ILE A 87 -5.28 -0.13 20.14
N THR A 88 -6.37 0.13 20.86
CA THR A 88 -7.53 -0.78 20.89
C THR A 88 -8.72 -0.25 20.11
N GLN A 89 -8.68 1.02 19.70
CA GLN A 89 -9.73 1.65 18.92
C GLN A 89 -9.15 2.71 17.97
N PHE A 90 -9.63 2.67 16.72
CA PHE A 90 -9.39 3.68 15.71
C PHE A 90 -10.68 4.41 15.34
N SER A 91 -10.55 5.70 15.03
CA SER A 91 -11.62 6.53 14.51
C SER A 91 -11.07 7.57 13.54
N VAL A 92 -11.93 8.15 12.71
CA VAL A 92 -11.53 9.14 11.68
C VAL A 92 -12.54 10.29 11.62
N SER A 93 -12.03 11.52 11.47
CA SER A 93 -12.84 12.72 11.29
C SER A 93 -12.19 13.68 10.27
N PRO A 94 -12.94 14.24 9.29
CA PRO A 94 -14.35 13.94 9.00
C PRO A 94 -14.56 12.50 8.52
N ARG A 95 -15.81 12.11 8.25
CA ARG A 95 -16.08 10.77 7.70
C ARG A 95 -15.40 10.62 6.33
N LEU A 96 -14.76 9.47 6.11
CA LEU A 96 -14.10 9.14 4.84
C LEU A 96 -15.07 9.24 3.64
N PRO A 97 -14.56 9.51 2.42
CA PRO A 97 -15.35 9.50 1.20
C PRO A 97 -16.18 8.22 1.05
N THR A 98 -17.33 8.32 0.40
CA THR A 98 -18.23 7.16 0.23
C THR A 98 -17.51 6.03 -0.49
N GLY A 99 -17.63 4.82 0.06
CA GLY A 99 -16.97 3.63 -0.47
C GLY A 99 -15.62 3.32 0.18
N LEU A 100 -15.06 4.24 0.95
CA LEU A 100 -13.93 4.01 1.85
C LEU A 100 -14.40 3.79 3.29
N SER A 101 -13.65 2.99 4.02
CA SER A 101 -13.88 2.73 5.44
C SER A 101 -12.56 2.56 6.19
N ILE A 102 -12.59 2.86 7.50
CA ILE A 102 -11.51 2.50 8.42
C ILE A 102 -11.97 1.34 9.28
N ASN A 103 -11.12 0.33 9.45
CA ASN A 103 -11.33 -0.71 10.42
C ASN A 103 -11.08 -0.16 11.83
N ALA A 104 -12.11 -0.19 12.70
CA ALA A 104 -12.03 0.40 14.04
C ALA A 104 -11.06 -0.31 14.99
N GLN A 105 -10.57 -1.51 14.65
CA GLN A 105 -9.64 -2.29 15.46
C GLN A 105 -8.22 -2.26 14.87
N THR A 106 -8.07 -2.39 13.56
CA THR A 106 -6.76 -2.44 12.91
C THR A 106 -6.28 -1.08 12.41
N GLY A 107 -7.17 -0.11 12.25
CA GLY A 107 -6.87 1.22 11.70
C GLY A 107 -6.63 1.22 10.19
N GLU A 108 -6.73 0.07 9.52
CA GLU A 108 -6.60 -0.06 8.08
C GLU A 108 -7.68 0.73 7.34
N ILE A 109 -7.29 1.55 6.37
CA ILE A 109 -8.23 2.24 5.46
C ILE A 109 -8.33 1.40 4.18
N SER A 110 -9.54 0.96 3.86
CA SER A 110 -9.82 0.05 2.74
C SER A 110 -11.09 0.43 1.98
N GLY A 111 -11.28 -0.16 0.80
CA GLY A 111 -12.52 -0.08 0.03
C GLY A 111 -12.38 0.42 -1.41
N THR A 112 -13.50 0.85 -1.98
CA THR A 112 -13.60 1.34 -3.36
C THR A 112 -14.38 2.65 -3.35
N PRO A 113 -13.74 3.81 -3.57
CA PRO A 113 -14.44 5.10 -3.52
C PRO A 113 -15.46 5.19 -4.66
N THR A 114 -16.62 5.77 -4.37
CA THR A 114 -17.74 5.84 -5.31
C THR A 114 -18.08 7.25 -5.77
N THR A 115 -17.43 8.27 -5.21
CA THR A 115 -17.68 9.68 -5.56
C THR A 115 -16.39 10.46 -5.41
N ALA A 116 -16.08 11.30 -6.40
CA ALA A 116 -14.90 12.15 -6.34
C ALA A 116 -15.01 13.19 -5.21
N ALA A 117 -13.88 13.50 -4.61
CA ALA A 117 -13.75 14.43 -3.51
C ALA A 117 -12.39 15.12 -3.62
N ALA A 118 -12.37 16.45 -3.50
CA ALA A 118 -11.14 17.21 -3.51
C ALA A 118 -10.21 16.81 -2.35
N PRO A 119 -8.89 17.07 -2.47
CA PRO A 119 -7.92 16.81 -1.41
C PRO A 119 -8.41 17.32 -0.06
N THR A 120 -8.68 16.40 0.87
CA THR A 120 -9.26 16.69 2.18
C THR A 120 -8.40 16.05 3.26
N ALA A 121 -8.06 16.82 4.30
CA ALA A 121 -7.34 16.30 5.46
C ALA A 121 -8.28 15.56 6.41
N TYR A 122 -7.95 14.31 6.72
CA TYR A 122 -8.62 13.46 7.68
C TYR A 122 -7.72 13.25 8.89
N THR A 123 -8.27 13.46 10.08
CA THR A 123 -7.61 13.15 11.35
C THR A 123 -8.04 11.76 11.79
N ILE A 124 -7.09 10.84 11.80
CA ILE A 124 -7.25 9.52 12.37
C ILE A 124 -6.80 9.58 13.83
N THR A 125 -7.62 9.05 14.73
CA THR A 125 -7.29 8.93 16.15
C THR A 125 -7.19 7.46 16.52
N GLY A 126 -6.03 7.07 17.07
CA GLY A 126 -5.83 5.78 17.71
C GLY A 126 -5.80 5.95 19.22
N SER A 127 -6.58 5.15 19.96
CA SER A 127 -6.71 5.28 21.41
C SER A 127 -6.74 3.94 22.14
N ASN A 128 -6.39 3.99 23.42
CA ASN A 128 -6.70 2.97 24.42
C ASN A 128 -7.20 3.66 25.71
N SER A 129 -7.37 2.91 26.80
CA SER A 129 -7.88 3.46 28.07
C SER A 129 -6.90 4.42 28.78
N ALA A 130 -5.62 4.44 28.39
CA ALA A 130 -4.61 5.31 28.98
C ALA A 130 -4.40 6.61 28.20
N GLY A 131 -4.75 6.65 26.90
CA GLY A 131 -4.64 7.87 26.11
C GLY A 131 -4.90 7.67 24.62
N SER A 132 -4.57 8.69 23.84
CA SER A 132 -4.81 8.73 22.41
C SER A 132 -3.69 9.46 21.67
N VAL A 133 -3.49 9.08 20.40
CA VAL A 133 -2.61 9.74 19.45
C VAL A 133 -3.36 9.98 18.14
N THR A 134 -2.93 10.97 17.36
CA THR A 134 -3.56 11.32 16.08
C THR A 134 -2.56 11.32 14.93
N ALA A 135 -3.03 10.98 13.73
CA ALA A 135 -2.33 11.15 12.47
C ALA A 135 -3.20 11.92 11.47
N GLN A 136 -2.57 12.62 10.52
CA GLN A 136 -3.27 13.24 9.39
C GLN A 136 -2.99 12.44 8.12
N VAL A 137 -4.05 12.19 7.34
CA VAL A 137 -3.98 11.66 5.98
C VAL A 137 -4.78 12.60 5.08
N ILE A 138 -4.17 13.10 4.01
CA ILE A 138 -4.84 13.97 3.04
C ILE A 138 -5.27 13.10 1.85
N ILE A 139 -6.56 12.81 1.74
CA ILE A 139 -7.07 11.94 0.69
C ILE A 139 -7.63 12.80 -0.43
N ASP A 140 -7.13 12.57 -1.64
CA ASP A 140 -7.74 13.02 -2.88
C ASP A 140 -8.48 11.85 -3.53
N VAL A 141 -9.72 12.08 -3.99
CA VAL A 141 -10.47 11.08 -4.76
C VAL A 141 -10.82 11.70 -6.10
N ASP A 142 -10.06 11.32 -7.11
CA ASP A 142 -10.27 11.77 -8.47
C ASP A 142 -11.28 10.88 -9.18
N ASN A 143 -12.01 11.49 -10.12
CA ASN A 143 -12.74 10.68 -11.08
C ASN A 143 -11.74 9.94 -11.95
N ALA A 144 -11.98 8.64 -12.15
CA ALA A 144 -11.38 7.96 -13.28
C ALA A 144 -11.82 8.74 -14.53
N VAL A 145 -10.88 9.33 -15.26
CA VAL A 145 -11.17 9.85 -16.59
C VAL A 145 -11.26 8.64 -17.53
N ILE A 146 -12.32 7.84 -17.36
CA ILE A 146 -12.56 6.65 -18.18
C ILE A 146 -13.05 7.15 -19.53
N GLY A 147 -12.21 7.02 -20.55
CA GLY A 147 -12.60 7.28 -21.94
C GLY A 147 -12.33 8.69 -22.44
N GLU A 148 -11.69 9.59 -21.67
CA GLU A 148 -11.04 10.74 -22.29
C GLU A 148 -9.55 10.45 -22.48
N TRP A 149 -9.13 10.62 -23.73
CA TRP A 149 -7.71 10.63 -24.06
C TRP A 149 -7.13 11.95 -23.58
N LEU A 150 -6.42 11.91 -22.45
CA LEU A 150 -5.54 13.01 -22.08
C LEU A 150 -4.29 12.95 -22.98
N PRO A 151 -3.83 14.10 -23.53
CA PRO A 151 -2.60 14.13 -24.31
C PRO A 151 -1.43 13.80 -23.38
N ALA A 152 -0.65 12.78 -23.74
CA ALA A 152 0.70 12.61 -23.18
C ALA A 152 1.64 13.65 -23.78
N ASP A 153 2.79 13.88 -23.15
CA ASP A 153 3.83 14.75 -23.71
C ASP A 153 4.23 14.31 -25.13
N ALA A 154 4.71 15.26 -25.92
CA ALA A 154 5.06 15.03 -27.32
C ALA A 154 6.41 14.31 -27.44
N MET A 155 6.49 13.29 -28.31
CA MET A 155 7.77 12.74 -28.76
C MET A 155 8.68 13.85 -29.30
N ASN A 156 9.98 13.74 -29.05
CA ASN A 156 11.00 14.67 -29.57
C ASN A 156 11.01 14.67 -31.11
N GLN A 157 10.68 13.53 -31.72
CA GLN A 157 10.54 13.40 -33.16
C GLN A 157 9.20 12.74 -33.54
N GLY A 158 8.27 13.56 -34.03
CA GLY A 158 7.02 13.08 -34.62
C GLY A 158 7.25 12.04 -35.73
N ARG A 159 6.52 10.93 -35.67
CA ARG A 159 6.71 9.74 -36.50
C ARG A 159 5.39 9.01 -36.73
N SER A 160 5.22 8.42 -37.92
CA SER A 160 4.09 7.52 -38.26
C SER A 160 4.59 6.11 -38.55
N ARG A 161 3.71 5.10 -38.59
CA ARG A 161 4.06 3.72 -38.99
C ARG A 161 5.23 3.12 -38.19
N HIS A 162 5.37 3.56 -36.94
CA HIS A 162 6.38 3.10 -35.98
C HIS A 162 5.89 1.83 -35.26
N ALA A 163 6.80 1.14 -34.57
CA ALA A 163 6.43 0.09 -33.63
C ALA A 163 6.46 0.64 -32.20
N ALA A 164 5.44 0.34 -31.39
CA ALA A 164 5.37 0.67 -29.98
C ALA A 164 5.26 -0.62 -29.15
N THR A 165 6.10 -0.77 -28.14
CA THR A 165 6.16 -1.97 -27.31
C THR A 165 6.22 -1.59 -25.83
N LEU A 166 5.26 -2.06 -25.04
CA LEU A 166 5.29 -1.97 -23.59
C LEU A 166 6.40 -2.87 -23.04
N LEU A 167 7.31 -2.28 -22.26
CA LEU A 167 8.38 -2.99 -21.58
C LEU A 167 7.91 -3.51 -20.23
N ALA A 168 8.62 -4.50 -19.68
CA ALA A 168 8.29 -5.10 -18.39
C ALA A 168 8.32 -4.10 -17.21
N GLY A 169 9.04 -2.98 -17.36
CA GLY A 169 9.08 -1.90 -16.39
C GLY A 169 7.99 -0.83 -16.55
N GLY A 170 6.98 -1.05 -17.39
CA GLY A 170 5.87 -0.10 -17.60
C GLY A 170 6.14 1.00 -18.62
N GLN A 171 7.39 1.21 -19.01
CA GLN A 171 7.79 2.17 -20.05
C GLN A 171 7.40 1.68 -21.46
N VAL A 172 7.18 2.60 -22.40
CA VAL A 172 6.83 2.26 -23.79
C VAL A 172 8.00 2.61 -24.70
N LEU A 173 8.58 1.61 -25.35
CA LEU A 173 9.60 1.80 -26.38
C LEU A 173 8.93 2.06 -27.73
N VAL A 174 9.25 3.18 -28.36
CA VAL A 174 8.83 3.50 -29.72
C VAL A 174 10.04 3.53 -30.64
N ALA A 175 10.06 2.69 -31.66
CA ALA A 175 11.21 2.54 -32.56
C ALA A 175 10.83 2.62 -34.04
N GLY A 176 11.72 3.26 -34.81
CA GLY A 176 11.56 3.45 -36.25
C GLY A 176 10.37 4.32 -36.60
N GLY A 177 9.81 4.12 -37.78
CA GLY A 177 8.69 4.89 -38.32
C GLY A 177 9.08 5.71 -39.53
N TYR A 178 8.19 6.60 -39.91
CA TYR A 178 8.25 7.36 -41.16
C TYR A 178 7.92 8.83 -40.88
N LYS A 179 8.78 9.72 -41.38
CA LYS A 179 8.62 11.17 -41.29
C LYS A 179 9.12 11.83 -42.58
N ASN A 180 8.29 12.68 -43.19
CA ASN A 180 8.68 13.56 -44.30
C ASN A 180 9.36 12.88 -45.51
N GLY A 181 9.02 11.63 -45.85
CA GLY A 181 9.68 10.92 -46.97
C GLY A 181 10.62 9.81 -46.52
N ASP A 182 11.11 9.89 -45.28
CA ASP A 182 12.23 9.08 -44.82
C ASP A 182 11.83 8.06 -43.75
N ALA A 183 12.44 6.88 -43.86
CA ALA A 183 12.42 5.90 -42.79
C ALA A 183 13.31 6.38 -41.63
N LEU A 184 12.84 6.18 -40.40
CA LEU A 184 13.57 6.53 -39.20
C LEU A 184 14.32 5.31 -38.65
N SER A 185 15.55 5.53 -38.21
CA SER A 185 16.28 4.59 -37.35
C SER A 185 16.21 4.99 -35.87
N SER A 186 15.73 6.18 -35.54
CA SER A 186 15.63 6.68 -34.17
C SER A 186 14.64 5.87 -33.31
N ALA A 187 14.88 5.85 -32.01
CA ALA A 187 13.97 5.29 -31.02
C ALA A 187 13.88 6.20 -29.80
N GLU A 188 12.72 6.20 -29.16
CA GLU A 188 12.41 6.98 -27.97
C GLU A 188 11.69 6.11 -26.95
N LEU A 189 11.88 6.42 -25.67
CA LEU A 189 11.28 5.73 -24.54
C LEU A 189 10.37 6.69 -23.80
N TYR A 190 9.10 6.31 -23.68
CA TYR A 190 8.11 7.03 -22.87
C TYR A 190 8.07 6.45 -21.46
N ASP A 191 8.15 7.34 -20.48
CA ASP A 191 7.98 7.02 -19.06
C ASP A 191 6.63 7.55 -18.55
N PRO A 192 5.64 6.68 -18.29
CA PRO A 192 4.34 7.10 -17.79
C PRO A 192 4.39 7.72 -16.39
N ALA A 193 5.41 7.43 -15.58
CA ALA A 193 5.48 7.94 -14.21
C ALA A 193 5.85 9.43 -14.17
N SER A 194 6.58 9.91 -15.17
CA SER A 194 7.01 11.30 -15.29
C SER A 194 6.44 12.03 -16.50
N ASP A 195 5.54 11.38 -17.27
CA ASP A 195 4.94 11.88 -18.52
C ASP A 195 5.98 12.53 -19.44
N SER A 196 7.03 11.77 -19.79
CA SER A 196 8.17 12.33 -20.52
C SER A 196 8.79 11.37 -21.51
N TRP A 197 9.39 11.93 -22.57
CA TRP A 197 10.11 11.19 -23.60
C TRP A 197 11.62 11.37 -23.50
N SER A 198 12.35 10.26 -23.60
CA SER A 198 13.81 10.27 -23.71
C SER A 198 14.28 9.56 -24.97
N THR A 199 15.33 10.10 -25.63
CA THR A 199 15.95 9.44 -26.78
C THR A 199 16.77 8.24 -26.33
N THR A 200 16.66 7.11 -27.03
CA THR A 200 17.46 5.92 -26.77
C THR A 200 18.23 5.45 -28.00
N SER A 201 18.98 4.36 -27.87
CA SER A 201 19.71 3.75 -28.99
C SER A 201 18.73 3.32 -30.10
N GLY A 202 19.01 3.78 -31.31
CA GLY A 202 18.20 3.48 -32.50
C GLY A 202 18.46 2.11 -33.12
N LEU A 203 17.68 1.82 -34.15
CA LEU A 203 17.83 0.66 -35.03
C LEU A 203 19.10 0.78 -35.88
N ALA A 204 19.77 -0.35 -36.12
CA ALA A 204 20.93 -0.39 -37.02
C ALA A 204 20.60 -0.04 -38.48
N GLN A 205 19.33 -0.16 -38.87
CA GLN A 205 18.81 0.22 -40.17
C GLN A 205 17.46 0.87 -39.98
N ALA A 206 17.20 1.95 -40.73
CA ALA A 206 15.91 2.64 -40.69
C ALA A 206 14.78 1.74 -41.19
N ARG A 207 13.63 1.75 -40.49
CA ARG A 207 12.50 0.86 -40.76
C ARG A 207 11.17 1.55 -40.44
N TYR A 208 10.12 1.20 -41.19
CA TYR A 208 8.73 1.57 -40.92
C TYR A 208 7.81 0.39 -41.26
N TYR A 209 6.55 0.42 -40.82
CA TYR A 209 5.60 -0.71 -40.89
C TYR A 209 6.08 -2.00 -40.19
N GLN A 210 6.92 -1.85 -39.17
CA GLN A 210 7.40 -2.99 -38.40
C GLN A 210 6.43 -3.30 -37.27
N THR A 211 6.41 -4.57 -36.87
CA THR A 211 5.86 -5.01 -35.58
C THR A 211 7.03 -5.27 -34.64
N ALA A 212 6.88 -4.89 -33.37
CA ALA A 212 7.84 -5.23 -32.33
C ALA A 212 7.08 -5.85 -31.15
N THR A 213 7.62 -6.94 -30.62
CA THR A 213 7.04 -7.69 -29.51
C THR A 213 8.12 -7.89 -28.45
N LEU A 214 7.81 -7.57 -27.20
CA LEU A 214 8.70 -7.86 -26.08
C LEU A 214 8.78 -9.38 -25.88
N PHE A 215 9.99 -9.94 -25.89
CA PHE A 215 10.21 -11.31 -25.45
C PHE A 215 10.74 -11.31 -24.02
N ALA A 216 10.09 -12.05 -23.12
CA ALA A 216 10.56 -12.18 -21.75
C ALA A 216 11.98 -12.77 -21.72
N ARG A 217 12.82 -12.28 -20.81
CA ARG A 217 14.19 -12.77 -20.65
C ARG A 217 14.16 -14.25 -20.27
N TRP A 218 14.79 -15.09 -21.09
CA TRP A 218 15.10 -16.48 -20.71
C TRP A 218 16.15 -16.48 -19.59
N PRO A 219 15.98 -17.23 -18.48
CA PRO A 219 16.92 -17.23 -17.34
C PRO A 219 18.33 -17.79 -17.62
N GLY A 220 18.71 -18.05 -18.87
CA GLY A 220 19.90 -18.85 -19.22
C GLY A 220 21.00 -18.19 -20.05
N ALA A 221 20.82 -16.99 -20.61
CA ALA A 221 21.80 -16.43 -21.54
C ALA A 221 22.92 -15.65 -20.83
N ARG A 222 23.97 -16.37 -20.38
CA ARG A 222 25.24 -15.76 -20.00
C ARG A 222 26.04 -15.39 -21.25
N GLY A 223 26.26 -14.08 -21.43
CA GLY A 223 27.38 -13.46 -22.13
C GLY A 223 27.88 -14.07 -23.45
N ARG A 224 27.55 -13.41 -24.57
CA ARG A 224 28.48 -13.01 -25.64
C ARG A 224 27.71 -12.20 -26.67
N TRP A 225 28.13 -10.95 -26.89
CA TRP A 225 27.72 -10.16 -28.05
C TRP A 225 28.30 -10.83 -29.30
N ILE A 226 27.45 -11.42 -30.14
CA ILE A 226 27.82 -11.82 -31.50
C ILE A 226 27.29 -10.74 -32.42
N ARG A 227 28.20 -9.95 -33.03
CA ARG A 227 27.89 -9.24 -34.27
C ARG A 227 27.67 -10.30 -35.34
N GLN A 228 26.42 -10.59 -35.68
CA GLN A 228 26.07 -11.13 -36.98
C GLN A 228 24.79 -10.45 -37.46
N GLN A 229 24.93 -9.78 -38.61
CA GLN A 229 23.83 -9.57 -39.52
C GLN A 229 23.14 -10.92 -39.76
N CYS A 230 21.83 -10.97 -39.59
CA CYS A 230 20.88 -11.80 -40.33
C CYS A 230 19.48 -11.39 -39.83
N ASN A 231 18.63 -10.85 -40.70
CA ASN A 231 17.65 -11.64 -41.43
C ASN A 231 17.05 -12.77 -40.59
N LEU A 232 15.76 -12.63 -40.34
CA LEU A 232 14.78 -13.68 -40.15
C LEU A 232 15.31 -15.09 -40.47
N ALA A 233 15.42 -15.96 -39.47
CA ALA A 233 15.48 -17.39 -39.68
C ALA A 233 14.64 -18.10 -38.61
N VAL A 234 13.52 -18.62 -39.11
CA VAL A 234 12.60 -19.58 -38.48
C VAL A 234 13.36 -20.85 -38.10
N PHE A 235 13.15 -21.39 -36.90
CA PHE A 235 13.09 -22.84 -36.68
C PHE A 235 12.12 -23.17 -35.55
N GLY A 236 11.09 -23.96 -35.89
CA GLY A 236 10.08 -24.47 -34.98
C GLY A 236 9.02 -25.24 -35.74
N ARG A 237 9.26 -26.54 -35.92
CA ARG A 237 8.45 -27.54 -36.63
C ARG A 237 6.94 -27.44 -36.34
N ALA A 238 6.15 -27.67 -37.38
CA ALA A 238 4.70 -27.78 -37.33
C ALA A 238 4.21 -28.89 -36.35
N VAL A 239 3.30 -28.50 -35.47
CA VAL A 239 2.16 -29.33 -35.04
C VAL A 239 0.91 -28.46 -35.17
N ARG A 240 -0.13 -29.02 -35.78
CA ARG A 240 -1.33 -28.36 -36.30
C ARG A 240 -2.08 -27.52 -35.24
N PRO A 241 -2.61 -26.33 -35.59
CA PRO A 241 -3.57 -25.63 -34.75
C PRO A 241 -4.99 -26.06 -35.13
N ASP A 242 -5.68 -26.70 -34.20
CA ASP A 242 -7.13 -26.82 -34.24
C ASP A 242 -7.73 -25.69 -33.39
N HIS A 243 -8.50 -24.85 -34.09
CA HIS A 243 -9.54 -23.93 -33.60
C HIS A 243 -9.12 -22.72 -32.74
N GLY A 244 -8.92 -21.57 -33.40
CA GLY A 244 -8.88 -20.24 -32.80
C GLY A 244 -9.82 -19.28 -33.54
N TYR A 245 -10.70 -18.62 -32.79
CA TYR A 245 -11.78 -17.76 -33.26
C TYR A 245 -11.28 -16.46 -33.93
N MET A 246 -12.07 -16.02 -34.90
CA MET A 246 -11.94 -14.77 -35.66
C MET A 246 -12.22 -13.53 -34.79
N VAL A 247 -11.44 -12.46 -34.96
CA VAL A 247 -11.86 -11.08 -34.67
C VAL A 247 -11.70 -10.26 -35.93
N GLY A 248 -12.82 -9.73 -36.43
CA GLY A 248 -12.95 -9.08 -37.72
C GLY A 248 -12.41 -7.66 -37.77
N HIS A 249 -11.79 -7.32 -38.90
CA HIS A 249 -11.56 -5.94 -39.30
C HIS A 249 -12.81 -5.41 -40.02
N ARG A 250 -13.36 -4.28 -39.55
CA ARG A 250 -14.33 -3.50 -40.31
C ARG A 250 -13.57 -2.37 -41.02
N GLN A 251 -13.41 -2.47 -42.34
CA GLN A 251 -12.99 -1.35 -43.16
C GLN A 251 -14.17 -0.38 -43.33
N HIS A 252 -13.91 0.91 -43.17
CA HIS A 252 -14.85 1.97 -43.52
C HIS A 252 -14.48 2.42 -44.94
N GLU A 253 -15.31 2.08 -45.93
CA GLU A 253 -15.26 2.69 -47.24
C GLU A 253 -15.87 4.09 -47.15
N SER A 254 -15.20 5.09 -47.71
CA SER A 254 -15.78 6.39 -48.02
C SER A 254 -15.68 6.59 -49.52
N GLY A 255 -16.82 6.53 -50.20
CA GLY A 255 -16.96 6.93 -51.59
C GLY A 255 -17.04 8.45 -51.74
N ALA A 256 -16.32 8.97 -52.71
CA ALA A 256 -16.75 9.90 -53.76
C ALA A 256 -15.60 10.06 -54.75
#